data_AF-A0A415NSJ9-F1
#
_entry.id   AF-A0A415NSJ9-F1
#
_cell.length_a   1.000
_cell.length_b   1.000
_cell.length_c   1.000
_cell.angle_alpha   90.00
_cell.angle_beta   90.00
_cell.angle_gamma   90.00
#
_symmetry.space_group_name_H-M   'P 1'
#
loop_
_entity.id
_entity.type
_entity.pdbx_description
1 polymer ?
#
loop_
_entity_poly.entity_id
_entity_poly.type
_entity_poly.pdbx_seq_one_letter_code
_entity_poly.pdbx_strand_id
1 'polypeptide(L)'
;MPEDVKETTAPQQAIERIGQLFKIEEEIVNKSAEERLKIRKEKSTELVDEFFVWIEENQNKYVSKSKIGKAFTYAMNQKEGLMRYLEDGNIEMSNNLAERAIRPFTVGRKNWLFSGSPKGAKASATVYSIVETAKANNLDPYKYLTYIFKSLPGVDLKEYPEFINYLLPWDEQVQAICKKAE
;
A
#
# COMPACT_ATOMS: atom_id res chain seq x y z
N MET A 1 -29.55 -40.11 1.44
CA MET A 1 -29.24 -39.26 2.61
C MET A 1 -29.14 -37.85 2.09
N PRO A 2 -29.89 -36.87 2.61
CA PRO A 2 -29.70 -35.49 2.20
C PRO A 2 -28.28 -35.09 2.58
N GLU A 3 -27.52 -34.56 1.62
CA GLU A 3 -26.20 -34.00 1.87
C GLU A 3 -26.35 -32.86 2.89
N ASP A 4 -25.71 -33.00 4.06
CA ASP A 4 -25.61 -31.93 5.04
C ASP A 4 -24.94 -30.72 4.37
N VAL A 5 -25.75 -29.75 3.95
CA VAL A 5 -25.27 -28.43 3.52
C VAL A 5 -24.62 -27.81 4.75
N LYS A 6 -23.31 -28.00 4.91
CA LYS A 6 -22.52 -27.36 5.97
C LYS A 6 -22.75 -25.86 5.88
N GLU A 7 -23.49 -25.31 6.83
CA GLU A 7 -23.63 -23.85 6.97
C GLU A 7 -22.24 -23.22 6.96
N THR A 8 -22.02 -22.33 6.00
CA THR A 8 -20.76 -21.62 5.81
C THR A 8 -20.46 -20.80 7.05
N THR A 9 -19.32 -21.04 7.70
CA THR A 9 -18.95 -20.31 8.93
C THR A 9 -18.81 -18.80 8.65
N ALA A 10 -19.08 -17.93 9.62
CA ALA A 10 -18.91 -16.49 9.43
C ALA A 10 -17.52 -16.06 8.90
N PRO A 11 -16.39 -16.66 9.34
CA PRO A 11 -15.09 -16.40 8.73
C PRO A 11 -15.05 -16.74 7.23
N GLN A 12 -15.64 -17.87 6.84
CA GLN A 12 -15.66 -18.29 5.44
C GLN A 12 -16.54 -17.36 4.58
N GLN A 13 -17.69 -16.92 5.10
CA GLN A 13 -18.52 -15.91 4.44
C GLN A 13 -17.77 -14.58 4.26
N ALA A 14 -17.04 -14.13 5.28
CA ALA A 14 -16.23 -12.92 5.18
C ALA A 14 -15.13 -13.02 4.12
N ILE A 15 -14.42 -14.16 4.07
CA ILE A 15 -13.37 -14.42 3.08
C ILE A 15 -13.96 -14.43 1.67
N GLU A 16 -15.13 -15.03 1.47
CA GLU A 16 -15.78 -15.08 0.17
C GLU A 16 -16.15 -13.67 -0.34
N ARG A 17 -16.74 -12.83 0.52
CA ARG A 17 -17.07 -11.42 0.19
C ARG A 17 -15.84 -10.61 -0.15
N ILE A 18 -14.80 -10.71 0.68
CA ILE A 18 -13.52 -10.04 0.42
C ILE A 18 -12.89 -10.56 -0.89
N GLY A 19 -13.01 -11.86 -1.16
CA GLY A 19 -12.51 -12.48 -2.38
C GLY A 19 -13.17 -11.94 -3.66
N GLN A 20 -14.45 -11.58 -3.61
CA GLN A 20 -15.13 -10.93 -4.74
C GLN A 20 -14.51 -9.56 -5.06
N LEU A 21 -14.17 -8.77 -4.03
CA LEU A 21 -13.48 -7.49 -4.21
C LEU A 21 -12.09 -7.68 -4.82
N PHE A 22 -11.31 -8.67 -4.36
CA PHE A 22 -9.99 -8.95 -4.93
C PHE A 22 -10.04 -9.40 -6.40
N LYS A 23 -11.06 -10.16 -6.80
CA LYS A 23 -11.25 -10.51 -8.22
C LYS A 23 -11.43 -9.27 -9.10
N ILE A 24 -12.18 -8.27 -8.63
CA ILE A 24 -12.32 -6.99 -9.34
C ILE A 24 -10.97 -6.27 -9.41
N GLU A 25 -10.21 -6.22 -8.32
CA GLU A 25 -8.89 -5.58 -8.31
C GLU A 25 -7.89 -6.26 -9.26
N GLU A 26 -7.93 -7.59 -9.40
CA GLU A 26 -7.12 -8.33 -10.37
C GLU A 26 -7.44 -7.95 -11.83
N GLU A 27 -8.72 -7.73 -12.15
CA GLU A 27 -9.15 -7.32 -13.50
C GLU A 27 -8.68 -5.90 -13.87
N ILE A 28 -8.49 -5.03 -12.87
CA ILE A 28 -8.19 -3.60 -13.09
C ILE A 28 -6.75 -3.21 -12.77
N VAL A 29 -5.88 -4.15 -12.39
CA VAL A 29 -4.51 -3.87 -11.93
C VAL A 29 -3.66 -3.10 -12.96
N ASN A 30 -3.88 -3.34 -14.25
CA ASN A 30 -3.13 -2.71 -15.35
C ASN A 30 -3.85 -1.49 -15.96
N LYS A 31 -4.92 -1.01 -15.33
CA LYS A 31 -5.71 0.14 -15.80
C LYS A 31 -5.21 1.45 -15.21
N SER A 32 -5.57 2.57 -15.84
CA SER A 32 -5.28 3.89 -15.27
C SER A 32 -6.04 4.11 -13.97
N ALA A 33 -5.58 5.06 -13.14
CA ALA A 33 -6.27 5.41 -11.90
C ALA A 33 -7.74 5.85 -12.16
N GLU A 34 -7.99 6.59 -13.24
CA GLU A 34 -9.34 7.03 -13.61
C GLU A 34 -10.27 5.84 -13.97
N GLU A 35 -9.76 4.88 -14.74
CA GLU A 35 -10.51 3.67 -15.08
C GLU A 35 -10.75 2.79 -13.86
N ARG A 36 -9.75 2.62 -12.99
CA ARG A 36 -9.88 1.88 -11.72
C ARG A 36 -10.99 2.49 -10.87
N LEU A 37 -10.99 3.81 -10.71
CA LEU A 37 -11.99 4.52 -9.92
C LEU A 37 -13.40 4.33 -10.49
N LYS A 38 -13.57 4.42 -11.81
CA LYS A 38 -14.85 4.20 -12.47
C LYS A 38 -15.39 2.79 -12.20
N ILE A 39 -14.56 1.76 -12.41
CA ILE A 39 -14.97 0.37 -12.20
C ILE A 39 -15.28 0.10 -10.73
N ARG A 40 -14.50 0.66 -9.80
CA ARG A 40 -14.76 0.55 -8.36
C ARG A 40 -16.11 1.15 -7.97
N LYS A 41 -16.46 2.32 -8.51
CA LYS A 41 -17.77 2.94 -8.27
C LYS A 41 -18.93 2.11 -8.82
N GLU A 42 -18.73 1.46 -9.97
CA GLU A 42 -19.77 0.65 -10.62
C GLU A 42 -19.94 -0.74 -9.98
N LYS A 43 -18.84 -1.38 -9.53
CA LYS A 43 -18.86 -2.79 -9.07
C LYS A 43 -18.49 -2.98 -7.60
N SER A 44 -17.53 -2.22 -7.08
CA SER A 44 -16.96 -2.46 -5.74
C SER A 44 -17.74 -1.75 -4.63
N THR A 45 -18.31 -0.58 -4.89
CA THR A 45 -19.05 0.20 -3.87
C THR A 45 -20.17 -0.60 -3.24
N GLU A 46 -21.05 -1.20 -4.06
CA GLU A 46 -22.17 -2.01 -3.57
C GLU A 46 -21.68 -3.21 -2.74
N LEU A 47 -20.67 -3.93 -3.21
CA LEU A 47 -20.10 -5.08 -2.50
C LEU A 47 -19.45 -4.69 -1.15
N VAL A 48 -18.80 -3.53 -1.07
CA VAL A 48 -18.23 -3.02 0.18
C VAL A 48 -19.34 -2.66 1.16
N ASP A 49 -20.40 -1.99 0.69
CA ASP A 49 -21.55 -1.63 1.52
C ASP A 49 -22.26 -2.88 2.04
N GLU A 50 -22.52 -3.86 1.18
CA GLU A 50 -23.07 -5.17 1.57
C GLU A 50 -22.22 -5.88 2.61
N PHE A 51 -20.89 -5.84 2.48
CA PHE A 51 -19.98 -6.45 3.44
C PHE A 51 -20.12 -5.82 4.84
N PHE A 52 -20.21 -4.49 4.93
CA PHE A 52 -20.37 -3.81 6.21
C PHE A 52 -21.76 -3.98 6.81
N VAL A 53 -22.82 -3.97 5.99
CA VAL A 53 -24.19 -4.32 6.44
C VAL A 53 -24.19 -5.73 7.02
N TRP A 54 -23.58 -6.69 6.32
CA TRP A 54 -23.46 -8.07 6.82
C TRP A 54 -22.69 -8.16 8.14
N ILE A 55 -21.62 -7.37 8.35
CA ILE A 55 -20.94 -7.30 9.65
C ILE A 55 -21.87 -6.76 10.74
N GLU A 56 -22.61 -5.69 10.46
CA GLU A 56 -23.52 -5.05 11.42
C GLU A 56 -24.64 -6.00 11.88
N GLU A 57 -25.18 -6.81 10.97
CA GLU A 57 -26.20 -7.81 11.25
C GLU A 57 -25.67 -9.01 12.05
N ASN A 58 -24.40 -9.36 11.85
CA ASN A 58 -23.82 -10.58 12.43
C ASN A 58 -23.00 -10.32 13.69
N GLN A 59 -22.48 -9.11 13.94
CA GLN A 59 -21.61 -8.83 15.07
C GLN A 59 -22.26 -9.14 16.44
N ASN A 60 -23.56 -8.91 16.58
CA ASN A 60 -24.29 -9.13 17.83
C ASN A 60 -24.51 -10.62 18.15
N LYS A 61 -24.30 -11.52 17.18
CA LYS A 61 -24.38 -12.97 17.36
C LYS A 61 -23.14 -13.54 18.07
N TYR A 62 -22.08 -12.75 18.21
CA TYR A 62 -20.81 -13.19 18.77
C TYR A 62 -20.40 -12.38 19.99
N VAL A 63 -19.76 -13.04 20.95
CA VAL A 63 -19.16 -12.34 22.09
C VAL A 63 -18.03 -11.45 21.59
N SER A 64 -18.05 -10.17 21.94
CA SER A 64 -17.05 -9.17 21.49
C SER A 64 -15.60 -9.57 21.75
N LYS A 65 -15.33 -10.29 22.85
CA LYS A 65 -13.98 -10.77 23.21
C LYS A 65 -13.52 -12.02 22.44
N SER A 66 -14.42 -12.70 21.72
CA SER A 66 -14.07 -13.84 20.87
C SER A 66 -13.19 -13.39 19.70
N LYS A 67 -12.49 -14.34 19.04
CA LYS A 67 -11.64 -14.03 17.87
C LYS A 67 -12.45 -13.35 16.75
N ILE A 68 -13.65 -13.86 16.46
CA ILE A 68 -14.53 -13.32 15.42
C ILE A 68 -15.17 -11.99 15.85
N GLY A 69 -15.57 -11.85 17.11
CA GLY A 69 -16.07 -10.58 17.66
C GLY A 69 -15.02 -9.46 17.54
N LYS A 70 -13.76 -9.75 17.90
CA LYS A 70 -12.64 -8.82 17.72
C LYS A 70 -12.41 -8.47 16.24
N ALA A 71 -12.55 -9.43 15.33
CA ALA A 71 -12.38 -9.19 13.90
C ALA A 71 -13.47 -8.26 13.35
N PHE A 72 -14.74 -8.46 13.73
CA PHE A 72 -15.83 -7.56 13.36
C PHE A 72 -15.65 -6.15 13.91
N THR A 73 -15.33 -6.01 15.20
CA THR A 73 -15.04 -4.70 15.79
C THR A 73 -13.87 -4.02 15.09
N TYR A 74 -12.81 -4.77 14.77
CA TYR A 74 -11.67 -4.22 14.03
C TYR A 74 -12.06 -3.74 12.63
N ALA A 75 -12.80 -4.55 11.87
CA ALA A 75 -13.27 -4.17 10.54
C ALA A 75 -14.14 -2.91 10.58
N MET A 76 -15.09 -2.83 11.50
CA MET A 76 -15.94 -1.64 11.68
C MET A 76 -15.14 -0.39 12.03
N ASN A 77 -14.15 -0.51 12.92
CA ASN A 77 -13.28 0.61 13.28
C ASN A 77 -12.42 1.11 12.10
N GLN A 78 -12.17 0.27 11.09
CA GLN A 78 -11.40 0.60 9.90
C GLN A 78 -12.26 0.98 8.69
N LYS A 79 -13.60 1.00 8.82
CA LYS A 79 -14.54 1.21 7.69
C LYS A 79 -14.20 2.46 6.88
N GLU A 80 -14.03 3.61 7.52
CA GLU A 80 -13.71 4.87 6.82
C GLU A 80 -12.40 4.77 6.04
N GLY A 81 -11.35 4.19 6.65
CA GLY A 81 -10.06 3.99 5.98
C GLY A 81 -10.15 3.03 4.80
N LEU A 82 -10.89 1.93 4.98
CA LEU A 82 -11.11 0.92 3.95
C LEU A 82 -11.99 1.40 2.81
N MET A 83 -12.83 2.44 2.97
CA MET A 83 -13.64 2.96 1.88
C MET A 83 -12.89 3.97 1.00
N ARG A 84 -11.75 4.51 1.46
CA ARG A 84 -11.00 5.55 0.74
C ARG A 84 -10.49 5.13 -0.64
N TYR A 85 -10.21 3.84 -0.86
CA TYR A 85 -9.78 3.36 -2.18
C TYR A 85 -10.89 3.45 -3.25
N LEU A 86 -12.15 3.63 -2.84
CA LEU A 86 -13.28 3.89 -3.73
C LEU A 86 -13.38 5.37 -4.13
N GLU A 87 -12.62 6.25 -3.49
CA GLU A 87 -12.60 7.70 -3.75
C GLU A 87 -11.45 8.10 -4.69
N ASP A 88 -10.34 7.38 -4.65
CA ASP A 88 -9.14 7.62 -5.46
C ASP A 88 -8.58 6.31 -6.05
N GLY A 89 -8.46 6.26 -7.37
CA GLY A 89 -7.93 5.11 -8.11
C GLY A 89 -6.44 4.83 -7.90
N ASN A 90 -5.69 5.77 -7.32
CA ASN A 90 -4.29 5.59 -6.95
C ASN A 90 -4.12 4.85 -5.62
N ILE A 91 -5.17 4.80 -4.79
CA ILE A 91 -5.14 4.10 -3.51
C ILE A 91 -5.34 2.61 -3.79
N GLU A 92 -4.41 1.80 -3.29
CA GLU A 92 -4.51 0.34 -3.32
C GLU A 92 -5.49 -0.16 -2.25
N MET A 93 -6.29 -1.18 -2.59
CA MET A 93 -7.22 -1.80 -1.65
C MET A 93 -6.51 -2.53 -0.51
N SER A 94 -5.25 -2.95 -0.73
CA SER A 94 -4.45 -3.67 0.25
C SER A 94 -3.14 -2.93 0.56
N ASN A 95 -2.63 -3.12 1.76
CA ASN A 95 -1.33 -2.59 2.19
C ASN A 95 -0.13 -3.44 1.68
N ASN A 96 -0.37 -4.45 0.84
CA ASN A 96 0.65 -5.39 0.36
C ASN A 96 1.88 -4.70 -0.24
N LEU A 97 1.69 -3.61 -0.99
CA LEU A 97 2.81 -2.85 -1.56
C LEU A 97 3.69 -2.25 -0.46
N ALA A 98 3.08 -1.62 0.53
CA ALA A 98 3.79 -1.02 1.68
C ALA A 98 4.50 -2.10 2.51
N GLU A 99 3.86 -3.24 2.75
CA GLU A 99 4.47 -4.37 3.46
C GLU A 99 5.69 -4.93 2.72
N ARG A 100 5.59 -5.07 1.39
CA ARG A 100 6.73 -5.50 0.56
C ARG A 100 7.86 -4.48 0.60
N ALA A 101 7.56 -3.18 0.54
CA ALA A 101 8.55 -2.12 0.56
C ALA A 101 9.30 -2.02 1.89
N ILE A 102 8.62 -2.23 3.04
CA ILE A 102 9.26 -2.16 4.36
C ILE A 102 10.00 -3.44 4.75
N ARG A 103 9.68 -4.58 4.12
CA ARG A 103 10.25 -5.90 4.47
C ARG A 103 11.79 -5.96 4.42
N PRO A 104 12.50 -5.41 3.41
CA PRO A 104 13.96 -5.38 3.41
C PRO A 104 14.54 -4.68 4.63
N PHE A 105 13.92 -3.58 5.06
CA PHE A 105 14.34 -2.85 6.25
C PHE A 105 14.11 -3.66 7.52
N THR A 106 12.94 -4.31 7.69
CA THR A 106 12.65 -5.10 8.90
C THR A 106 13.57 -6.32 9.03
N VAL A 107 13.90 -6.97 7.91
CA VAL A 107 14.89 -8.07 7.86
C VAL A 107 16.29 -7.55 8.15
N GLY A 108 16.71 -6.44 7.55
CA GLY A 108 18.00 -5.81 7.80
C GLY A 108 18.18 -5.45 9.27
N ARG A 109 17.19 -4.77 9.87
CA ARG A 109 17.20 -4.36 11.28
C ARG A 109 17.46 -5.53 12.23
N LYS A 110 16.91 -6.71 11.94
CA LYS A 110 17.12 -7.94 12.73
C LYS A 110 18.56 -8.44 12.66
N ASN A 111 19.27 -8.16 11.57
CA ASN A 111 20.63 -8.66 11.30
C ASN A 111 21.72 -7.62 11.56
N TRP A 112 21.37 -6.34 11.81
CA TRP A 112 22.34 -5.30 12.14
C TRP A 112 22.78 -5.40 13.61
N LEU A 113 24.10 -5.33 13.84
CA LEU A 113 24.70 -5.31 15.18
C LEU A 113 24.18 -4.15 16.04
N PHE A 114 23.80 -3.02 15.41
CA PHE A 114 23.35 -1.82 16.09
C PHE A 114 22.12 -1.21 15.38
N SER A 115 20.95 -1.32 16.00
CA SER A 115 19.69 -0.78 15.47
C SER A 115 18.71 -0.38 16.58
N GLY A 116 19.17 0.48 17.51
CA GLY A 116 18.44 0.78 18.75
C GLY A 116 18.08 2.25 19.01
N SER A 117 18.55 3.21 18.20
CA SER A 117 18.32 4.64 18.48
C SER A 117 17.24 5.26 17.58
N PRO A 118 16.39 6.17 18.10
CA PRO A 118 15.43 6.90 17.29
C PRO A 118 16.08 7.71 16.15
N LYS A 119 17.29 8.25 16.39
CA LYS A 119 18.07 8.95 15.36
C LYS A 119 18.47 8.02 14.21
N GLY A 120 18.92 6.80 14.52
CA GLY A 120 19.26 5.78 13.52
C GLY A 120 18.04 5.31 12.73
N ALA A 121 16.89 5.16 13.39
CA ALA A 121 15.62 4.85 12.72
C ALA A 121 15.22 5.96 11.74
N LYS A 122 15.31 7.24 12.14
CA LYS A 122 15.01 8.38 11.27
C LYS A 122 15.96 8.47 10.07
N ALA A 123 17.26 8.29 10.29
CA ALA A 123 18.25 8.27 9.21
C ALA A 123 17.97 7.14 8.21
N SER A 124 17.69 5.93 8.72
CA SER A 124 17.37 4.78 7.87
C SER A 124 16.09 5.01 7.07
N ALA A 125 15.02 5.50 7.70
CA ALA A 125 13.77 5.82 7.02
C ALA A 125 13.99 6.83 5.89
N THR A 126 14.81 7.85 6.11
CA THR A 126 15.15 8.86 5.08
C THR A 126 15.81 8.21 3.86
N VAL A 127 16.84 7.38 4.08
CA VAL A 127 17.58 6.71 3.00
C VAL A 127 16.70 5.72 2.24
N TYR A 128 15.95 4.88 2.97
CA TYR A 128 15.03 3.92 2.35
C TYR A 128 13.92 4.62 1.57
N SER A 129 13.37 5.73 2.05
CA SER A 129 12.39 6.52 1.28
C SER A 129 12.94 6.98 -0.06
N ILE A 130 14.19 7.47 -0.11
CA ILE A 130 14.81 7.88 -1.39
C ILE A 130 14.96 6.68 -2.33
N VAL A 131 15.44 5.54 -1.81
CA VAL A 131 15.65 4.31 -2.59
C VAL A 131 14.32 3.73 -3.10
N GLU A 132 13.30 3.63 -2.25
CA GLU A 132 12.00 3.08 -2.63
C GLU A 132 11.26 4.01 -3.60
N THR A 133 11.41 5.34 -3.45
CA THR A 133 10.87 6.30 -4.43
C THR A 133 11.53 6.14 -5.80
N ALA A 134 12.87 5.94 -5.83
CA ALA A 134 13.59 5.67 -7.08
C ALA A 134 13.08 4.39 -7.77
N LYS A 135 12.90 3.30 -7.01
CA LYS A 135 12.33 2.04 -7.53
C LYS A 135 10.91 2.22 -8.04
N ALA A 136 10.06 2.94 -7.30
CA ALA A 136 8.69 3.23 -7.71
C ALA A 136 8.60 4.03 -9.02
N ASN A 137 9.65 4.79 -9.36
CA ASN A 137 9.78 5.53 -10.62
C ASN A 137 10.60 4.77 -11.68
N ASN A 138 10.80 3.46 -11.52
CA ASN A 138 11.54 2.59 -12.45
C ASN A 138 13.01 2.99 -12.68
N LEU A 139 13.64 3.62 -11.68
CA LEU A 139 15.06 3.96 -11.71
C LEU A 139 15.92 2.85 -11.12
N ASP A 140 17.16 2.76 -11.57
CA ASP A 140 18.24 2.06 -10.88
C ASP A 140 18.66 2.89 -9.64
N PRO A 141 18.47 2.38 -8.41
CA PRO A 141 18.76 3.18 -7.22
C PRO A 141 20.24 3.55 -7.07
N TYR A 142 21.16 2.74 -7.57
CA TYR A 142 22.59 3.03 -7.50
C TYR A 142 22.96 4.19 -8.43
N LYS A 143 22.46 4.16 -9.68
CA LYS A 143 22.65 5.27 -10.62
C LYS A 143 22.03 6.57 -10.08
N TYR A 144 20.81 6.48 -9.55
CA TYR A 144 20.10 7.64 -9.00
C TYR A 144 20.83 8.28 -7.81
N LEU A 145 21.27 7.48 -6.84
CA LEU A 145 22.07 8.00 -5.72
C LEU A 145 23.39 8.61 -6.20
N THR A 146 24.06 7.98 -7.17
CA THR A 146 25.28 8.52 -7.77
C THR A 146 25.04 9.87 -8.46
N TYR A 147 23.93 9.99 -9.20
CA TYR A 147 23.53 11.24 -9.85
C TYR A 147 23.30 12.35 -8.82
N ILE A 148 22.53 12.06 -7.75
CA ILE A 148 22.29 12.99 -6.65
C ILE A 148 23.61 13.43 -6.01
N PHE A 149 24.49 12.49 -5.65
CA PHE A 149 25.75 12.80 -4.98
C PHE A 149 26.75 13.54 -5.87
N LYS A 150 26.64 13.45 -7.19
CA LYS A 150 27.45 14.25 -8.13
C LYS A 150 26.88 15.64 -8.38
N SER A 151 25.57 15.80 -8.32
CA SER A 151 24.88 17.03 -8.73
C SER A 151 24.63 18.00 -7.57
N LEU A 152 24.47 17.49 -6.34
CA LEU A 152 24.23 18.32 -5.15
C LEU A 152 25.45 19.11 -4.63
N PRO A 153 26.69 18.61 -4.68
CA PRO A 153 27.82 19.34 -4.10
C PRO A 153 27.99 20.73 -4.73
N GLY A 154 28.03 21.76 -3.90
CA GLY A 154 28.23 23.15 -4.34
C GLY A 154 26.94 23.92 -4.70
N VAL A 155 25.77 23.28 -4.63
CA VAL A 155 24.48 23.96 -4.82
C VAL A 155 23.98 24.55 -3.51
N ASP A 156 23.69 25.85 -3.49
CA ASP A 156 22.99 26.48 -2.37
C ASP A 156 21.47 26.30 -2.52
N LEU A 157 20.93 25.25 -1.91
CA LEU A 157 19.50 24.96 -1.91
C LEU A 157 18.66 25.99 -1.13
N LYS A 158 19.27 26.86 -0.32
CA LYS A 158 18.53 27.94 0.36
C LYS A 158 18.26 29.10 -0.59
N GLU A 159 19.22 29.38 -1.48
CA GLU A 159 19.10 30.42 -2.50
C GLU A 159 18.31 29.91 -3.73
N TYR A 160 18.50 28.64 -4.10
CA TYR A 160 17.90 28.00 -5.27
C TYR A 160 17.13 26.71 -4.91
N PRO A 161 16.02 26.80 -4.16
CA PRO A 161 15.25 25.62 -3.75
C PRO A 161 14.64 24.84 -4.92
N GLU A 162 14.37 25.51 -6.05
CA GLU A 162 13.86 24.91 -7.27
C GLU A 162 14.82 23.91 -7.90
N PHE A 163 16.13 23.97 -7.57
CA PHE A 163 17.12 23.01 -8.07
C PHE A 163 16.76 21.57 -7.70
N ILE A 164 16.08 21.37 -6.57
CA ILE A 164 15.60 20.05 -6.15
C ILE A 164 14.72 19.41 -7.22
N ASN A 165 13.95 20.18 -7.99
CA ASN A 165 13.05 19.64 -9.01
C ASN A 165 13.80 18.85 -10.08
N TYR A 166 15.01 19.25 -10.45
CA TYR A 166 15.86 18.55 -11.43
C TYR A 166 16.49 17.27 -10.86
N LEU A 167 16.40 17.05 -9.55
CA LEU A 167 16.88 15.84 -8.89
C LEU A 167 15.75 14.84 -8.61
N LEU A 168 14.50 15.22 -8.86
CA LEU A 168 13.35 14.37 -8.58
C LEU A 168 13.32 13.17 -9.52
N PRO A 169 12.81 12.02 -9.07
CA PRO A 169 12.92 10.78 -9.83
C PRO A 169 12.07 10.77 -11.11
N TRP A 170 11.13 11.70 -11.27
CA TRP A 170 10.33 11.88 -12.49
C TRP A 170 10.87 12.94 -13.45
N ASP A 171 11.98 13.61 -13.10
CA ASP A 171 12.63 14.57 -14.01
C ASP A 171 13.13 13.86 -15.28
N GLU A 172 13.03 14.53 -16.43
CA GLU A 172 13.38 13.97 -17.73
C GLU A 172 14.86 13.55 -17.83
N GLN A 173 15.79 14.34 -17.26
CA GLN A 173 17.21 14.02 -17.28
C GLN A 173 17.52 12.85 -16.35
N VAL A 174 16.91 12.85 -15.16
CA VAL A 174 17.05 11.73 -14.21
C VAL A 174 16.54 10.44 -14.84
N GLN A 175 15.37 10.49 -15.50
CA GLN A 175 14.81 9.36 -16.23
C GLN A 175 15.72 8.90 -17.36
N ALA A 176 16.31 9.82 -18.14
CA ALA A 176 17.22 9.45 -19.21
C ALA A 176 18.51 8.77 -18.72
N ILE A 177 19.09 9.22 -17.60
CA ILE A 177 20.38 8.74 -17.09
C ILE A 177 20.22 7.50 -16.20
N CYS A 178 19.21 7.51 -15.34
CA CYS A 178 19.08 6.57 -14.23
C CYS A 178 18.08 5.44 -14.49
N LYS A 179 17.44 5.37 -15.66
CA LYS A 179 16.49 4.30 -15.96
C LYS A 179 17.12 2.93 -15.73
N LYS A 180 16.32 2.04 -15.14
CA LYS A 180 16.70 0.64 -15.01
C LYS A 180 16.78 0.02 -16.41
N ALA A 181 17.85 -0.74 -16.67
CA ALA A 181 17.93 -1.52 -17.91
C ALA A 181 16.86 -2.62 -17.87
N GLU A 182 16.21 -2.88 -19.01
CA GLU A 182 15.22 -3.96 -19.17
C GLU A 182 15.83 -5.34 -18.95
#